data_AF-M2LSJ7-F1
#
_entry.id   AF-M2LSJ7-F1
#
_cell.length_a   1.000
_cell.length_b   1.000
_cell.length_c   1.000
_cell.angle_alpha   90.00
_cell.angle_beta   90.00
_cell.angle_gamma   90.00
#
_symmetry.space_group_name_H-M   'P 1'
#
loop_
_entity.id
_entity.type
_entity.pdbx_description
1 polymer ?
#
loop_
_entity_poly.entity_id
_entity_poly.type
_entity_poly.pdbx_seq_one_letter_code
_entity_poly.pdbx_strand_id
1 'polypeptide(L)'
;NSRAGLFVWLSACLAGRPQTDDLAMLAYLQNRYHADNQTLVVQLVHASFDILTNALLQGKPPATRELLRSFICNKVQTVLAVLAPVMGQVVLDTCLQTAFLSIVIDPIPPISTGSSEATEILRRTRLEFLRACILHGVATEGIVSSVLQENPPSPPKAVKYTRDSLLAQCTTNINRLDSLTGELGNMHGNAGAIASCVVQLINNLCASKDSMGLKTACSILLKRVQYMDVVMQYTQPADFLLPLCMVLKDWTHDQDQAEFLPAYEEFASILLFILAVVHRYDLTSTEIGMADTDFFGFQMLKNVPSSTALSELSSEQSAQLTKWLEGLFPADEQDETGGITDEVMRQCPPQAFYMLVPTLFEQSILACKAGHLSISTFKAGLELLLEPFLLPSLVGGLNWLVSHSWEDHDDADVLLQVLDKLLKPSSSSTETQAMHRQVLVIVAKPLKQSLEQLVRKRPDKSGASSMATFLNAYADSSISKSSTRTELEQWTSPHSTDMGSSLRACIHNLTEWGISVTANPPPRYAANMISAACQILGASEVLRLMAKHLKETPGPNVSAALDVCTAMICAPAIAAQDLREQLTLQAGNTDALLRRNFGEATMLVRLHRSVEAQLAVQQV
;
A
#
# COMPACT_ATOMS: atom_id res chain seq x y z
N ASN A 1 -29.49 0.20 -9.54
CA ASN A 1 -28.09 0.68 -9.40
C ASN A 1 -28.01 2.14 -9.78
N SER A 2 -27.33 2.93 -8.96
CA SER A 2 -27.03 4.34 -9.19
C SER A 2 -25.58 4.52 -9.64
N ARG A 3 -25.27 5.67 -10.26
CA ARG A 3 -23.89 6.13 -10.54
C ARG A 3 -23.05 6.14 -9.26
N ALA A 4 -23.64 6.59 -8.16
CA ALA A 4 -22.97 6.73 -6.87
C ALA A 4 -22.52 5.41 -6.26
N GLY A 5 -23.29 4.33 -6.38
CA GLY A 5 -22.91 3.03 -5.82
C GLY A 5 -21.62 2.48 -6.42
N LEU A 6 -21.43 2.54 -7.74
CA LEU A 6 -20.18 2.05 -8.35
C LEU A 6 -18.99 2.96 -8.03
N PHE A 7 -19.20 4.27 -8.03
CA PHE A 7 -18.19 5.25 -7.62
C PHE A 7 -17.70 5.01 -6.18
N VAL A 8 -18.62 4.76 -5.24
CA VAL A 8 -18.30 4.46 -3.83
C VAL A 8 -17.47 3.19 -3.72
N TRP A 9 -17.89 2.12 -4.39
CA TRP A 9 -17.21 0.83 -4.35
C TRP A 9 -15.81 0.91 -4.96
N LEU A 10 -15.67 1.50 -6.16
CA LEU A 10 -14.36 1.69 -6.80
C LEU A 10 -13.43 2.60 -5.98
N SER A 11 -13.97 3.66 -5.38
CA SER A 11 -13.20 4.52 -4.47
C SER A 11 -12.60 3.73 -3.31
N ALA A 12 -13.32 2.73 -2.80
CA ALA A 12 -12.83 1.86 -1.74
C ALA A 12 -11.81 0.83 -2.23
N CYS A 13 -12.01 0.23 -3.41
CA CYS A 13 -11.04 -0.69 -4.03
C CYS A 13 -9.66 -0.06 -4.27
N LEU A 14 -9.59 1.27 -4.41
CA LEU A 14 -8.36 2.02 -4.70
C LEU A 14 -7.94 2.93 -3.55
N ALA A 15 -8.60 2.84 -2.40
CA ALA A 15 -8.20 3.53 -1.18
C ALA A 15 -7.23 2.68 -0.38
N GLY A 16 -6.07 3.25 -0.06
CA GLY A 16 -5.03 2.47 0.60
C GLY A 16 -4.40 1.48 -0.39
N ARG A 17 -4.19 0.23 0.05
CA ARG A 17 -3.71 -0.84 -0.84
C ARG A 17 -4.77 -1.15 -1.89
N PRO A 18 -4.44 -1.21 -3.19
CA PRO A 18 -5.39 -1.65 -4.21
C PRO A 18 -5.94 -3.05 -3.92
N GLN A 19 -7.25 -3.20 -4.05
CA GLN A 19 -8.01 -4.44 -3.89
C GLN A 19 -8.87 -4.67 -5.13
N THR A 20 -8.21 -4.73 -6.28
CA THR A 20 -8.83 -4.84 -7.61
C THR A 20 -8.53 -6.19 -8.27
N ASP A 21 -8.63 -7.26 -7.49
CA ASP A 21 -8.53 -8.63 -8.03
C ASP A 21 -9.49 -8.81 -9.21
N ASP A 22 -9.01 -9.39 -10.32
CA ASP A 22 -9.80 -9.48 -11.56
C ASP A 22 -11.07 -10.29 -11.37
N LEU A 23 -10.99 -11.43 -10.67
CA LEU A 23 -12.14 -12.30 -10.44
C LEU A 23 -13.14 -11.64 -9.50
N ALA A 24 -12.68 -11.09 -8.38
CA ALA A 24 -13.57 -10.42 -7.42
C ALA A 24 -14.26 -9.19 -8.04
N MET A 25 -13.54 -8.39 -8.83
CA MET A 25 -14.09 -7.22 -9.49
C MET A 25 -15.07 -7.61 -10.59
N LEU A 26 -14.74 -8.59 -11.44
CA LEU A 26 -15.66 -9.09 -12.45
C LEU A 26 -16.92 -9.68 -11.82
N ALA A 27 -16.79 -10.49 -10.77
CA ALA A 27 -17.94 -11.06 -10.06
C ALA A 27 -18.85 -9.97 -9.48
N TYR A 28 -18.26 -8.95 -8.82
CA TYR A 28 -19.02 -7.82 -8.30
C TYR A 28 -19.76 -7.06 -9.41
N LEU A 29 -19.06 -6.76 -10.52
CA LEU A 29 -19.65 -6.03 -11.65
C LEU A 29 -20.77 -6.85 -12.33
N GLN A 30 -20.58 -8.15 -12.53
CA GLN A 30 -21.58 -9.03 -13.13
C GLN A 30 -22.82 -9.19 -12.25
N ASN A 31 -22.64 -9.34 -10.93
CA ASN A 31 -23.75 -9.34 -9.96
C ASN A 31 -24.51 -8.03 -9.97
N ARG A 32 -23.78 -6.91 -10.01
CA ARG A 32 -24.37 -5.58 -10.00
C ARG A 32 -25.27 -5.39 -11.21
N TYR A 33 -24.77 -5.66 -12.41
CA TYR A 33 -25.49 -5.36 -13.66
C TYR A 33 -26.32 -6.52 -14.20
N HIS A 34 -26.43 -7.65 -13.48
CA HIS A 34 -27.20 -8.81 -13.90
C HIS A 34 -26.89 -9.26 -15.35
N ALA A 35 -25.61 -9.30 -15.71
CA ALA A 35 -25.10 -9.58 -17.06
C ALA A 35 -25.46 -8.55 -18.16
N ASP A 36 -26.01 -7.38 -17.82
CA ASP A 36 -26.08 -6.24 -18.75
C ASP A 36 -24.69 -5.62 -18.94
N ASN A 37 -23.95 -6.20 -19.87
CA ASN A 37 -22.59 -5.79 -20.19
C ASN A 37 -22.51 -4.37 -20.80
N GLN A 38 -23.55 -3.88 -21.48
CA GLN A 38 -23.53 -2.53 -22.06
C GLN A 38 -23.56 -1.47 -20.96
N THR A 39 -24.52 -1.57 -20.04
CA THR A 39 -24.61 -0.66 -18.89
C THR A 39 -23.37 -0.77 -18.00
N LEU A 40 -22.85 -1.98 -17.80
CA LEU A 40 -21.62 -2.23 -17.05
C LEU A 40 -20.45 -1.43 -17.63
N VAL A 41 -20.18 -1.55 -18.94
CA VAL A 41 -19.07 -0.85 -19.60
C VAL A 41 -19.21 0.67 -19.45
N VAL A 42 -20.40 1.21 -19.75
CA VAL A 42 -20.64 2.66 -19.66
C VAL A 42 -20.39 3.17 -18.25
N GLN A 43 -20.96 2.52 -17.24
CA GLN A 43 -20.86 2.95 -15.85
C GLN A 43 -19.47 2.71 -15.27
N LEU A 44 -18.76 1.64 -15.66
CA LEU A 44 -17.39 1.36 -15.22
C LEU A 44 -16.44 2.46 -15.71
N VAL A 45 -16.48 2.79 -16.99
CA VAL A 45 -15.63 3.86 -17.56
C VAL A 45 -15.97 5.18 -16.89
N HIS A 46 -17.24 5.53 -16.79
CA HIS A 46 -17.68 6.78 -16.16
C HIS A 46 -17.24 6.89 -14.69
N ALA A 47 -17.52 5.87 -13.87
CA ALA A 47 -17.14 5.86 -12.46
C ALA A 47 -15.61 5.89 -12.26
N SER A 48 -14.85 5.29 -13.17
CA SER A 48 -13.38 5.33 -13.14
C SER A 48 -12.81 6.73 -13.36
N PHE A 49 -13.46 7.58 -14.17
CA PHE A 49 -13.09 8.99 -14.29
C PHE A 49 -13.61 9.83 -13.12
N ASP A 50 -14.75 9.47 -12.53
CA ASP A 50 -15.27 10.14 -11.34
C ASP A 50 -14.32 9.97 -10.15
N ILE A 51 -13.72 8.79 -9.93
CA ILE A 51 -12.74 8.60 -8.85
C ILE A 51 -11.47 9.45 -9.04
N LEU A 52 -10.99 9.62 -10.28
CA LEU A 52 -9.87 10.50 -10.59
C LEU A 52 -10.25 11.97 -10.36
N THR A 53 -11.45 12.36 -10.79
CA THR A 53 -11.99 13.70 -10.55
C THR A 53 -12.11 14.01 -9.07
N ASN A 54 -12.63 13.07 -8.27
CA ASN A 54 -12.71 13.19 -6.81
C ASN A 54 -11.32 13.36 -6.18
N ALA A 55 -10.31 12.63 -6.63
CA ALA A 55 -8.93 12.78 -6.15
C ALA A 55 -8.33 14.16 -6.49
N LEU A 56 -8.62 14.70 -7.67
CA LEU A 56 -8.23 16.06 -8.06
C LEU A 56 -8.93 17.12 -7.20
N LEU A 57 -10.24 16.96 -6.95
CA LEU A 57 -11.03 17.88 -6.11
C LEU A 57 -10.59 17.88 -4.64
N GLN A 58 -10.04 16.77 -4.16
CA GLN A 58 -9.47 16.63 -2.81
C GLN A 58 -8.00 17.04 -2.72
N GLY A 59 -7.35 17.37 -3.84
CA GLY A 59 -5.92 17.68 -3.86
C GLY A 59 -5.04 16.51 -3.42
N LYS A 60 -5.41 15.27 -3.76
CA LYS A 60 -4.63 14.08 -3.39
C LYS A 60 -3.22 14.13 -4.02
N PRO A 61 -2.21 13.52 -3.37
CA PRO A 61 -0.83 13.55 -3.85
C PRO A 61 -0.66 13.01 -5.29
N PRO A 62 0.41 13.42 -6.01
CA PRO A 62 0.71 12.93 -7.36
C PRO A 62 0.68 11.40 -7.49
N ALA A 63 1.27 10.68 -6.52
CA ALA A 63 1.30 9.21 -6.52
C ALA A 63 -0.10 8.58 -6.56
N THR A 64 -1.05 9.10 -5.76
CA THR A 64 -2.44 8.64 -5.79
C THR A 64 -3.10 8.92 -7.14
N ARG A 65 -2.83 10.09 -7.73
CA ARG A 65 -3.37 10.46 -9.04
C ARG A 65 -2.82 9.56 -10.15
N GLU A 66 -1.54 9.22 -10.09
CA GLU A 66 -0.90 8.29 -11.02
C GLU A 66 -1.43 6.87 -10.89
N LEU A 67 -1.67 6.39 -9.66
CA LEU A 67 -2.29 5.10 -9.41
C LEU A 67 -3.69 4.99 -10.04
N LEU A 68 -4.52 6.03 -9.85
CA LEU A 68 -5.87 6.10 -10.44
C LEU A 68 -5.82 6.17 -11.96
N ARG A 69 -4.87 6.91 -12.53
CA ARG A 69 -4.64 6.90 -13.99
C ARG A 69 -4.23 5.53 -14.50
N SER A 70 -3.35 4.84 -13.78
CA SER A 70 -2.96 3.46 -14.13
C SER A 70 -4.15 2.52 -14.04
N PHE A 71 -5.01 2.67 -13.04
CA PHE A 71 -6.27 1.91 -12.96
C PHE A 71 -7.15 2.16 -14.19
N ILE A 72 -7.36 3.41 -14.59
CA ILE A 72 -8.14 3.75 -15.78
C ILE A 72 -7.48 3.16 -17.05
N CYS A 73 -6.23 3.52 -17.32
CA CYS A 73 -5.58 3.22 -18.60
C CYS A 73 -5.14 1.76 -18.74
N ASN A 74 -4.78 1.09 -17.64
CA ASN A 74 -4.26 -0.28 -17.67
C ASN A 74 -5.27 -1.30 -17.13
N LYS A 75 -5.94 -1.05 -16.00
CA LYS A 75 -6.81 -2.05 -15.36
C LYS A 75 -8.21 -2.11 -15.98
N VAL A 76 -8.90 -0.97 -16.13
CA VAL A 76 -10.23 -0.92 -16.76
C VAL A 76 -10.17 -1.45 -18.19
N GLN A 77 -9.15 -1.07 -18.95
CA GLN A 77 -8.91 -1.63 -20.29
C GLN A 77 -8.86 -3.17 -20.27
N THR A 78 -8.17 -3.77 -19.30
CA THR A 78 -8.07 -5.24 -19.17
C THR A 78 -9.44 -5.87 -18.91
N VAL A 79 -10.25 -5.28 -18.03
CA VAL A 79 -11.63 -5.72 -17.78
C VAL A 79 -12.47 -5.66 -19.05
N LEU A 80 -12.38 -4.57 -19.82
CA LEU A 80 -13.10 -4.42 -21.08
C LEU A 80 -12.64 -5.44 -22.14
N ALA A 81 -11.36 -5.78 -22.17
CA ALA A 81 -10.84 -6.80 -23.09
C ALA A 81 -11.42 -8.19 -22.81
N VAL A 82 -11.77 -8.50 -21.56
CA VAL A 82 -12.48 -9.76 -21.21
C VAL A 82 -13.91 -9.76 -21.74
N LEU A 83 -14.59 -8.60 -21.75
CA LEU A 83 -15.97 -8.46 -22.22
C LEU A 83 -16.08 -8.33 -23.75
N ALA A 84 -15.02 -7.86 -24.41
CA ALA A 84 -15.02 -7.56 -25.85
C ALA A 84 -15.47 -8.74 -26.74
N PRO A 85 -15.04 -10.00 -26.51
CA PRO A 85 -15.49 -11.14 -27.33
C PRO A 85 -17.00 -11.39 -27.26
N VAL A 86 -17.64 -11.06 -26.13
CA VAL A 86 -19.07 -11.30 -25.89
C VAL A 86 -19.94 -10.19 -26.47
N MET A 87 -19.48 -8.94 -26.42
CA MET A 87 -20.24 -7.78 -26.85
C MET A 87 -20.08 -7.45 -28.34
N GLY A 88 -18.92 -7.75 -28.91
CA GLY A 88 -18.52 -7.29 -30.24
C GLY A 88 -18.07 -5.82 -30.27
N GLN A 89 -17.22 -5.50 -31.25
CA GLN A 89 -16.50 -4.21 -31.32
C GLN A 89 -17.44 -2.99 -31.49
N VAL A 90 -18.46 -3.09 -32.36
CA VAL A 90 -19.37 -1.96 -32.64
C VAL A 90 -20.14 -1.53 -31.38
N VAL A 91 -20.60 -2.50 -30.60
CA VAL A 91 -21.32 -2.23 -29.35
C VAL A 91 -20.38 -1.60 -28.33
N LEU A 92 -19.14 -2.08 -28.26
CA LEU A 92 -18.13 -1.56 -27.35
C LEU A 92 -17.74 -0.11 -27.66
N ASP A 93 -17.53 0.22 -28.94
CA ASP A 93 -17.27 1.59 -29.39
C ASP A 93 -18.44 2.53 -29.05
N THR A 94 -19.69 2.05 -29.22
CA THR A 94 -20.90 2.81 -28.86
C THR A 94 -20.99 3.05 -27.35
N CYS A 95 -20.68 2.03 -26.54
CA CYS A 95 -20.66 2.15 -25.08
C CYS A 95 -19.59 3.15 -24.61
N LEU A 96 -18.39 3.09 -25.21
CA LEU A 96 -17.31 4.03 -24.92
C LEU A 96 -17.74 5.46 -25.28
N GLN A 97 -18.23 5.71 -26.50
CA GLN A 97 -18.77 7.02 -26.90
C GLN A 97 -19.81 7.53 -25.90
N THR A 98 -20.77 6.68 -25.51
CA THR A 98 -21.80 7.02 -24.53
C THR A 98 -21.22 7.42 -23.18
N ALA A 99 -20.23 6.67 -22.67
CA ALA A 99 -19.57 7.00 -21.41
C ALA A 99 -18.89 8.37 -21.47
N PHE A 100 -18.17 8.65 -22.56
CA PHE A 100 -17.41 9.89 -22.72
C PHE A 100 -18.26 11.16 -22.84
N LEU A 101 -19.53 11.04 -23.26
CA LEU A 101 -20.48 12.17 -23.23
C LEU A 101 -20.80 12.63 -21.80
N SER A 102 -20.63 11.75 -20.80
CA SER A 102 -21.00 12.04 -19.41
C SER A 102 -19.81 12.42 -18.53
N ILE A 103 -18.57 12.22 -18.99
CA ILE A 103 -17.36 12.50 -18.22
C ILE A 103 -17.08 14.00 -18.17
N VAL A 104 -17.00 14.54 -16.95
CA VAL A 104 -16.67 15.94 -16.70
C VAL A 104 -15.18 16.19 -16.91
N ILE A 105 -14.84 17.17 -17.75
CA ILE A 105 -13.44 17.53 -18.09
C ILE A 105 -12.94 18.75 -17.34
N ASP A 106 -13.86 19.64 -16.98
CA ASP A 106 -13.57 20.88 -16.25
C ASP A 106 -14.26 20.82 -14.88
N PRO A 107 -13.76 19.97 -13.95
CA PRO A 107 -14.43 19.75 -12.66
C PRO A 107 -14.26 20.91 -11.68
N ILE A 108 -13.32 21.82 -11.96
CA ILE A 108 -12.94 22.94 -11.09
C ILE A 108 -13.19 24.25 -11.87
N PRO A 109 -13.88 25.24 -11.28
CA PRO A 109 -14.13 26.52 -11.95
C PRO A 109 -12.81 27.18 -12.43
N PRO A 110 -12.77 27.79 -13.64
CA PRO A 110 -11.53 28.25 -14.29
C PRO A 110 -10.65 29.19 -13.46
N ILE A 111 -11.26 29.95 -12.55
CA ILE A 111 -10.58 30.96 -11.72
C ILE A 111 -9.92 30.31 -10.49
N SER A 112 -10.27 29.06 -10.17
CA SER A 112 -9.75 28.36 -8.98
C SER A 112 -8.35 27.82 -9.24
N THR A 113 -7.52 27.81 -8.19
CA THR A 113 -6.19 27.21 -8.22
C THR A 113 -6.25 25.74 -8.61
N GLY A 114 -5.35 25.30 -9.50
CA GLY A 114 -5.29 23.91 -9.97
C GLY A 114 -6.32 23.52 -11.04
N SER A 115 -7.19 24.44 -11.49
CA SER A 115 -8.19 24.15 -12.54
C SER A 115 -7.54 23.67 -13.85
N SER A 116 -6.55 24.41 -14.36
CA SER A 116 -5.84 24.02 -15.60
C SER A 116 -5.10 22.68 -15.47
N GLU A 117 -4.52 22.38 -14.29
CA GLU A 117 -3.81 21.11 -14.07
C GLU A 117 -4.80 19.94 -14.05
N ALA A 118 -5.94 20.09 -13.38
CA ALA A 118 -6.98 19.06 -13.33
C ALA A 118 -7.54 18.75 -14.72
N THR A 119 -7.87 19.78 -15.50
CA THR A 119 -8.36 19.64 -16.88
C THR A 119 -7.33 18.92 -17.75
N GLU A 120 -6.05 19.29 -17.67
CA GLU A 120 -4.98 18.64 -18.46
C GLU A 120 -4.79 17.17 -18.08
N ILE A 121 -4.79 16.85 -16.78
CA ILE A 121 -4.71 15.48 -16.30
C ILE A 121 -5.87 14.63 -16.85
N LEU A 122 -7.09 15.15 -16.83
CA LEU A 122 -8.26 14.45 -17.34
C LEU A 122 -8.15 14.25 -18.86
N ARG A 123 -7.85 15.29 -19.65
CA ARG A 123 -7.69 15.20 -21.11
C ARG A 123 -6.62 14.17 -21.50
N ARG A 124 -5.45 14.25 -20.88
CA ARG A 124 -4.35 13.29 -21.11
C ARG A 124 -4.80 11.86 -20.81
N THR A 125 -5.47 11.64 -19.69
CA THR A 125 -5.94 10.31 -19.28
C THR A 125 -6.99 9.74 -20.25
N ARG A 126 -7.89 10.57 -20.79
CA ARG A 126 -8.85 10.14 -21.83
C ARG A 126 -8.13 9.64 -23.08
N LEU A 127 -7.17 10.41 -23.57
CA LEU A 127 -6.42 10.05 -24.77
C LEU A 127 -5.61 8.76 -24.58
N GLU A 128 -4.90 8.64 -23.46
CA GLU A 128 -4.11 7.43 -23.14
C GLU A 128 -4.99 6.20 -22.95
N PHE A 129 -6.13 6.32 -22.26
CA PHE A 129 -7.09 5.23 -22.10
C PHE A 129 -7.62 4.72 -23.46
N LEU A 130 -8.02 5.62 -24.35
CA LEU A 130 -8.48 5.24 -25.69
C LEU A 130 -7.36 4.56 -26.49
N ARG A 131 -6.13 5.07 -26.41
CA ARG A 131 -4.96 4.45 -27.05
C ARG A 131 -4.66 3.05 -26.50
N ALA A 132 -4.76 2.86 -25.18
CA ALA A 132 -4.62 1.55 -24.55
C ALA A 132 -5.73 0.60 -25.03
N CYS A 133 -6.97 1.06 -25.12
CA CYS A 133 -8.07 0.28 -25.67
C CYS A 133 -7.79 -0.18 -27.11
N ILE A 134 -7.29 0.71 -27.98
CA ILE A 134 -6.95 0.37 -29.36
C ILE A 134 -5.82 -0.65 -29.43
N LEU A 135 -4.72 -0.43 -28.69
CA LEU A 135 -3.58 -1.33 -28.67
C LEU A 135 -3.98 -2.76 -28.28
N HIS A 136 -4.96 -2.89 -27.39
CA HIS A 136 -5.43 -4.17 -26.88
C HIS A 136 -6.64 -4.73 -27.62
N GLY A 137 -7.12 -4.06 -28.68
CA GLY A 137 -8.25 -4.52 -29.51
C GLY A 137 -9.61 -4.39 -28.81
N VAL A 138 -9.75 -3.44 -27.88
CA VAL A 138 -10.99 -3.09 -27.18
C VAL A 138 -11.77 -2.01 -27.95
N ALA A 139 -11.08 -1.19 -28.75
CA ALA A 139 -11.71 -0.11 -29.51
C ALA A 139 -11.06 0.04 -30.90
N THR A 140 -11.78 0.66 -31.83
CA THR A 140 -11.26 0.98 -33.17
C THR A 140 -10.55 2.34 -33.21
N GLU A 141 -9.65 2.55 -34.17
CA GLU A 141 -8.93 3.83 -34.31
C GLU A 141 -9.87 5.04 -34.51
N GLY A 142 -11.01 4.82 -35.18
CA GLY A 142 -12.01 5.87 -35.44
C GLY A 142 -12.68 6.41 -34.19
N ILE A 143 -12.62 5.71 -33.05
CA ILE A 143 -13.23 6.18 -31.81
C ILE A 143 -12.57 7.44 -31.27
N VAL A 144 -11.27 7.62 -31.51
CA VAL A 144 -10.49 8.72 -30.94
C VAL A 144 -10.98 10.05 -31.49
N SER A 145 -11.11 10.14 -32.81
CA SER A 145 -11.62 11.34 -33.47
C SER A 145 -13.08 11.62 -33.11
N SER A 146 -13.89 10.57 -32.99
CA SER A 146 -15.30 10.69 -32.59
C SER A 146 -15.48 11.19 -31.15
N VAL A 147 -14.67 10.72 -30.21
CA VAL A 147 -14.81 11.02 -28.77
C VAL A 147 -14.11 12.31 -28.36
N LEU A 148 -12.92 12.57 -28.92
CA LEU A 148 -12.13 13.75 -28.55
C LEU A 148 -12.47 14.97 -29.40
N GLN A 149 -13.08 14.78 -30.58
CA GLN A 149 -13.35 15.86 -31.55
C GLN A 149 -12.10 16.65 -31.97
N GLU A 150 -10.93 16.06 -31.70
CA GLU A 150 -9.60 16.57 -32.02
C GLU A 150 -8.85 15.49 -32.80
N ASN A 151 -7.88 15.90 -33.62
CA ASN A 151 -6.95 14.97 -34.26
C ASN A 151 -5.64 14.95 -33.46
N PRO A 152 -5.53 14.08 -32.42
CA PRO A 152 -4.30 14.00 -31.65
C PRO A 152 -3.16 13.49 -32.54
N PRO A 153 -1.90 13.85 -32.20
CA PRO A 153 -0.74 13.34 -32.93
C PRO A 153 -0.75 11.80 -32.95
N SER A 154 -0.25 11.22 -34.04
CA SER A 154 -0.11 9.76 -34.17
C SER A 154 0.64 9.21 -32.96
N PRO A 155 0.15 8.11 -32.34
CA PRO A 155 0.77 7.58 -31.15
C PRO A 155 2.20 7.12 -31.45
N PRO A 156 3.13 7.21 -30.48
CA PRO A 156 4.34 6.41 -30.55
C PRO A 156 3.95 4.92 -30.69
N LYS A 157 4.73 4.14 -31.44
CA LYS A 157 4.48 2.70 -31.63
C LYS A 157 4.66 1.97 -30.30
N ALA A 158 3.60 1.90 -29.49
CA ALA A 158 3.53 1.05 -28.32
C ALA A 158 3.32 -0.40 -28.78
N VAL A 159 4.04 -1.34 -28.16
CA VAL A 159 3.93 -2.77 -28.45
C VAL A 159 3.09 -3.41 -27.35
N LYS A 160 2.09 -4.20 -27.74
CA LYS A 160 1.31 -4.99 -26.78
C LYS A 160 2.19 -6.09 -26.18
N TYR A 161 2.22 -6.17 -24.86
CA TYR A 161 2.99 -7.19 -24.14
C TYR A 161 2.14 -8.39 -23.76
N THR A 162 2.81 -9.54 -23.65
CA THR A 162 2.27 -10.77 -23.09
C THR A 162 3.18 -11.25 -21.97
N ARG A 163 2.60 -11.83 -20.91
CA ARG A 163 3.34 -12.36 -19.76
C ARG A 163 4.45 -13.31 -20.20
N ASP A 164 4.14 -14.28 -21.06
CA ASP A 164 5.09 -15.31 -21.50
C ASP A 164 6.29 -14.73 -22.27
N SER A 165 6.05 -13.75 -23.13
CA SER A 165 7.13 -13.08 -23.88
C SER A 165 8.05 -12.29 -22.96
N LEU A 166 7.48 -11.56 -22.00
CA LEU A 166 8.27 -10.81 -21.01
C LEU A 166 9.05 -11.75 -20.09
N LEU A 167 8.43 -12.84 -19.64
CA LEU A 167 9.07 -13.82 -18.77
C LEU A 167 10.26 -14.47 -19.46
N ALA A 168 10.12 -14.87 -20.73
CA ALA A 168 11.23 -15.43 -21.51
C ALA A 168 12.41 -14.44 -21.66
N GLN A 169 12.12 -13.15 -21.81
CA GLN A 169 13.16 -12.11 -21.83
C GLN A 169 13.87 -11.97 -20.48
N CYS A 170 13.12 -11.97 -19.38
CA CYS A 170 13.67 -11.85 -18.03
C CYS A 170 14.46 -13.08 -17.59
N THR A 171 14.04 -14.29 -17.96
CA THR A 171 14.80 -15.52 -17.68
C THR A 171 16.14 -15.52 -18.41
N THR A 172 16.20 -14.97 -19.63
CA THR A 172 17.46 -14.81 -20.38
C THR A 172 18.33 -13.68 -19.81
N ASN A 173 17.71 -12.58 -19.36
CA ASN A 173 18.41 -11.44 -18.79
C ASN A 173 17.56 -10.75 -17.71
N ILE A 174 17.85 -11.05 -16.44
CA ILE A 174 17.10 -10.52 -15.30
C ILE A 174 17.11 -8.99 -15.22
N ASN A 175 18.15 -8.33 -15.74
CA ASN A 175 18.25 -6.87 -15.74
C ASN A 175 17.18 -6.21 -16.62
N ARG A 176 16.55 -6.95 -17.54
CA ARG A 176 15.37 -6.46 -18.29
C ARG A 176 14.25 -6.03 -17.33
N LEU A 177 14.16 -6.62 -16.14
CA LEU A 177 13.20 -6.24 -15.11
C LEU A 177 13.29 -4.75 -14.73
N ASP A 178 14.48 -4.14 -14.72
CA ASP A 178 14.61 -2.71 -14.38
C ASP A 178 13.93 -1.81 -15.40
N SER A 179 14.06 -2.12 -16.69
CA SER A 179 13.30 -1.39 -17.72
C SER A 179 11.79 -1.64 -17.60
N LEU A 180 11.36 -2.90 -17.43
CA LEU A 180 9.94 -3.25 -17.36
C LEU A 180 9.24 -2.62 -16.14
N THR A 181 9.91 -2.58 -14.98
CA THR A 181 9.36 -1.93 -13.79
C THR A 181 9.17 -0.43 -13.99
N GLY A 182 10.00 0.24 -14.80
CA GLY A 182 9.78 1.64 -15.19
C GLY A 182 8.58 1.82 -16.10
N GLU A 183 8.31 0.83 -16.94
CA GLU A 183 7.18 0.83 -17.85
C GLU A 183 5.83 0.56 -17.15
N LEU A 184 5.81 0.15 -15.87
CA LEU A 184 4.57 0.05 -15.07
C LEU A 184 3.85 1.39 -14.92
N GLY A 185 4.60 2.51 -14.95
CA GLY A 185 4.04 3.86 -14.92
C GLY A 185 3.45 4.30 -16.27
N ASN A 186 3.62 3.51 -17.33
CA ASN A 186 3.08 3.84 -18.63
C ASN A 186 1.57 3.57 -18.68
N MET A 187 0.86 4.39 -19.44
CA MET A 187 -0.59 4.36 -19.56
C MET A 187 -1.04 3.69 -20.86
N HIS A 188 -0.38 2.59 -21.23
CA HIS A 188 -0.53 1.93 -22.55
C HIS A 188 -1.39 0.66 -22.54
N GLY A 189 -1.83 0.16 -21.38
CA GLY A 189 -2.53 -1.13 -21.25
C GLY A 189 -1.63 -2.31 -20.85
N ASN A 190 -0.31 -2.12 -20.81
CA ASN A 190 0.66 -3.20 -20.61
C ASN A 190 0.95 -3.55 -19.14
N ALA A 191 0.51 -2.74 -18.17
CA ALA A 191 0.92 -2.91 -16.77
C ALA A 191 0.54 -4.27 -16.18
N GLY A 192 -0.61 -4.85 -16.57
CA GLY A 192 -1.01 -6.18 -16.10
C GLY A 192 -0.09 -7.31 -16.57
N ALA A 193 0.41 -7.25 -17.81
CA ALA A 193 1.37 -8.22 -18.33
C ALA A 193 2.73 -8.11 -17.61
N ILE A 194 3.16 -6.88 -17.32
CA ILE A 194 4.40 -6.62 -16.57
C ILE A 194 4.26 -7.10 -15.13
N ALA A 195 3.18 -6.73 -14.42
CA ALA A 195 2.92 -7.15 -13.05
C ALA A 195 2.91 -8.68 -12.91
N SER A 196 2.21 -9.37 -13.83
CA SER A 196 2.20 -10.83 -13.86
C SER A 196 3.57 -11.43 -14.14
N CYS A 197 4.39 -10.79 -14.99
CA CYS A 197 5.77 -11.19 -15.24
C CYS A 197 6.64 -11.05 -13.98
N VAL A 198 6.51 -9.94 -13.23
CA VAL A 198 7.24 -9.72 -11.98
C VAL A 198 6.93 -10.81 -10.96
N VAL A 199 5.65 -11.07 -10.71
CA VAL A 199 5.19 -12.08 -9.75
C VAL A 199 5.66 -13.48 -10.15
N GLN A 200 5.51 -13.85 -11.44
CA GLN A 200 5.93 -15.17 -11.91
C GLN A 200 7.46 -15.33 -11.87
N LEU A 201 8.23 -14.29 -12.19
CA LEU A 201 9.68 -14.32 -12.12
C LEU A 201 10.16 -14.57 -10.68
N ILE A 202 9.60 -13.85 -9.70
CA ILE A 202 9.90 -14.06 -8.28
C ILE A 202 9.58 -15.50 -7.87
N ASN A 203 8.40 -16.00 -8.24
CA ASN A 203 7.99 -17.37 -7.93
C ASN A 203 8.93 -18.41 -8.53
N ASN A 204 9.35 -18.23 -9.79
CA ASN A 204 10.30 -19.13 -10.45
C ASN A 204 11.66 -19.14 -9.74
N LEU A 205 12.17 -17.96 -9.37
CA LEU A 205 13.44 -17.82 -8.66
C LEU A 205 13.39 -18.42 -7.24
N CYS A 206 12.26 -18.27 -6.53
CA CYS A 206 12.03 -18.92 -5.24
C CYS A 206 12.00 -20.46 -5.39
N ALA A 207 11.27 -20.96 -6.38
CA ALA A 207 11.15 -22.40 -6.64
C ALA A 207 12.49 -23.04 -7.04
N SER A 208 13.34 -22.32 -7.77
CA SER A 208 14.68 -22.78 -8.14
C SER A 208 15.74 -22.51 -7.07
N LYS A 209 15.38 -21.86 -5.94
CA LYS A 209 16.31 -21.38 -4.91
C LYS A 209 17.47 -20.54 -5.47
N ASP A 210 17.19 -19.74 -6.51
CA ASP A 210 18.19 -18.83 -7.10
C ASP A 210 18.28 -17.53 -6.28
N SER A 211 19.06 -17.57 -5.20
CA SER A 211 19.20 -16.46 -4.26
C SER A 211 19.84 -15.21 -4.87
N MET A 212 20.80 -15.37 -5.79
CA MET A 212 21.42 -14.25 -6.51
C MET A 212 20.44 -13.59 -7.49
N GLY A 213 19.63 -14.40 -8.19
CA GLY A 213 18.53 -13.89 -9.01
C GLY A 213 17.50 -13.15 -8.17
N LEU A 214 17.13 -13.70 -7.00
CA LEU A 214 16.21 -13.05 -6.05
C LEU A 214 16.77 -11.72 -5.53
N LYS A 215 18.05 -11.67 -5.15
CA LYS A 215 18.76 -10.43 -4.77
C LYS A 215 18.61 -9.38 -5.87
N THR A 216 18.94 -9.74 -7.10
CA THR A 216 18.88 -8.83 -8.25
C THR A 216 17.46 -8.30 -8.48
N ALA A 217 16.46 -9.19 -8.48
CA ALA A 217 15.07 -8.80 -8.66
C ALA A 217 14.57 -7.89 -7.53
N CYS A 218 14.83 -8.27 -6.28
CA CYS A 218 14.42 -7.50 -5.10
C CYS A 218 15.10 -6.12 -5.07
N SER A 219 16.40 -6.02 -5.37
CA SER A 219 17.12 -4.74 -5.45
C SER A 219 16.53 -3.81 -6.53
N ILE A 220 16.16 -4.35 -7.71
CA ILE A 220 15.49 -3.57 -8.77
C ILE A 220 14.13 -3.05 -8.30
N LEU A 221 13.31 -3.91 -7.71
CA LEU A 221 11.97 -3.54 -7.23
C LEU A 221 12.04 -2.55 -6.06
N LEU A 222 13.01 -2.70 -5.17
CA LEU A 222 13.25 -1.82 -4.02
C LEU A 222 13.56 -0.38 -4.44
N LYS A 223 14.35 -0.20 -5.51
CA LYS A 223 14.67 1.11 -6.10
C LYS A 223 13.42 1.83 -6.61
N ARG A 224 12.35 1.10 -6.95
CA ARG A 224 11.10 1.63 -7.49
C ARG A 224 9.86 1.10 -6.77
N VAL A 225 9.94 0.98 -5.44
CA VAL A 225 8.89 0.37 -4.60
C VAL A 225 7.49 0.97 -4.82
N GLN A 226 7.40 2.24 -5.22
CA GLN A 226 6.14 2.90 -5.55
C GLN A 226 5.38 2.25 -6.72
N TYR A 227 6.07 1.62 -7.67
CA TYR A 227 5.41 0.90 -8.76
C TYR A 227 4.78 -0.41 -8.31
N MET A 228 5.09 -0.88 -7.09
CA MET A 228 4.33 -1.97 -6.49
C MET A 228 2.86 -1.59 -6.32
N ASP A 229 2.51 -0.30 -6.25
CA ASP A 229 1.10 0.12 -6.16
C ASP A 229 0.35 -0.30 -7.42
N VAL A 230 1.00 -0.25 -8.58
CA VAL A 230 0.45 -0.73 -9.85
C VAL A 230 0.42 -2.26 -9.89
N VAL A 231 1.47 -2.93 -9.42
CA VAL A 231 1.51 -4.40 -9.33
C VAL A 231 0.36 -4.94 -8.48
N MET A 232 0.09 -4.31 -7.32
CA MET A 232 -1.00 -4.69 -6.40
C MET A 232 -2.40 -4.53 -6.99
N GLN A 233 -2.57 -3.83 -8.13
CA GLN A 233 -3.84 -3.84 -8.84
C GLN A 233 -4.16 -5.19 -9.50
N TYR A 234 -3.18 -6.09 -9.65
CA TYR A 234 -3.27 -7.33 -10.40
C TYR A 234 -2.95 -8.59 -9.59
N THR A 235 -2.48 -8.46 -8.35
CA THR A 235 -2.01 -9.59 -7.53
C THR A 235 -2.34 -9.36 -6.06
N GLN A 236 -2.48 -10.44 -5.30
CA GLN A 236 -2.52 -10.39 -3.85
C GLN A 236 -1.10 -10.36 -3.27
N PRO A 237 -0.88 -9.74 -2.10
CA PRO A 237 0.45 -9.71 -1.49
C PRO A 237 1.04 -11.12 -1.26
N ALA A 238 0.20 -12.08 -0.87
CA ALA A 238 0.60 -13.46 -0.64
C ALA A 238 1.21 -14.13 -1.89
N ASP A 239 0.81 -13.74 -3.10
CA ASP A 239 1.23 -14.40 -4.35
C ASP A 239 2.75 -14.30 -4.61
N PHE A 240 3.44 -13.33 -4.00
CA PHE A 240 4.87 -13.16 -4.14
C PHE A 240 5.61 -12.98 -2.80
N LEU A 241 4.96 -12.47 -1.75
CA LEU A 241 5.61 -12.33 -0.44
C LEU A 241 5.72 -13.66 0.28
N LEU A 242 4.73 -14.55 0.20
CA LEU A 242 4.79 -15.86 0.86
C LEU A 242 6.00 -16.68 0.40
N PRO A 243 6.25 -16.88 -0.91
CA PRO A 243 7.45 -17.57 -1.39
C PRO A 243 8.75 -16.95 -0.87
N LEU A 244 8.87 -15.62 -0.89
CA LEU A 244 10.06 -14.91 -0.41
C LEU A 244 10.28 -15.10 1.10
N CYS A 245 9.21 -14.99 1.89
CA CYS A 245 9.26 -15.25 3.33
C CYS A 245 9.71 -16.69 3.64
N MET A 246 9.22 -17.68 2.87
CA MET A 246 9.60 -19.08 3.03
C MET A 246 11.08 -19.31 2.69
N VAL A 247 11.61 -18.69 1.62
CA VAL A 247 13.04 -18.74 1.29
C VAL A 247 13.89 -18.22 2.45
N LEU A 248 13.53 -17.09 3.05
CA LEU A 248 14.30 -16.54 4.18
C LEU A 248 14.13 -17.34 5.47
N LYS A 249 12.94 -17.89 5.72
CA LYS A 249 12.68 -18.74 6.88
C LYS A 249 13.53 -20.02 6.83
N ASP A 250 13.58 -20.65 5.67
CA ASP A 250 14.29 -21.91 5.44
C ASP A 250 15.76 -21.69 5.02
N TRP A 251 16.27 -20.46 5.14
CA TRP A 251 17.62 -20.11 4.73
C TRP A 251 18.66 -20.78 5.63
N THR A 252 19.56 -21.55 5.02
CA THR A 252 20.65 -22.25 5.69
C THR A 252 21.96 -21.93 5.01
N HIS A 253 23.03 -21.81 5.79
CA HIS A 253 24.38 -21.75 5.24
C HIS A 253 24.71 -23.04 4.46
N ASP A 254 25.29 -22.88 3.28
CA ASP A 254 25.95 -23.98 2.60
C ASP A 254 27.25 -24.29 3.35
N GLN A 255 27.44 -25.55 3.74
CA GLN A 255 28.62 -25.97 4.52
C GLN A 255 29.89 -26.00 3.68
N ASP A 256 29.76 -26.08 2.35
CA ASP A 256 30.87 -26.09 1.41
C ASP A 256 31.26 -24.67 0.95
N GLN A 257 30.53 -23.65 1.41
CA GLN A 257 30.78 -22.24 1.07
C GLN A 257 31.95 -21.66 1.87
N ALA A 258 32.92 -21.09 1.16
CA ALA A 258 34.10 -20.47 1.75
C ALA A 258 33.89 -19.01 2.20
N GLU A 259 33.02 -18.27 1.49
CA GLU A 259 32.74 -16.84 1.73
C GLU A 259 31.26 -16.67 2.08
N PHE A 260 30.95 -16.08 3.24
CA PHE A 260 29.59 -15.91 3.74
C PHE A 260 28.99 -14.54 3.42
N LEU A 261 29.83 -13.55 3.09
CA LEU A 261 29.38 -12.21 2.72
C LEU A 261 28.35 -12.19 1.57
N PRO A 262 28.51 -12.93 0.45
CA PRO A 262 27.51 -12.94 -0.62
C PRO A 262 26.15 -13.45 -0.15
N ALA A 263 26.12 -14.51 0.67
CA ALA A 263 24.88 -15.05 1.23
C ALA A 263 24.17 -14.02 2.13
N TYR A 264 24.95 -13.27 2.92
CA TYR A 264 24.45 -12.16 3.74
C TYR A 264 23.87 -11.03 2.89
N GLU A 265 24.54 -10.63 1.80
CA GLU A 265 24.02 -9.62 0.87
C GLU A 265 22.73 -10.06 0.17
N GLU A 266 22.67 -11.31 -0.29
CA GLU A 266 21.48 -11.87 -0.94
C GLU A 266 20.29 -11.88 0.02
N PHE A 267 20.51 -12.37 1.24
CA PHE A 267 19.51 -12.36 2.30
C PHE A 267 19.03 -10.93 2.60
N ALA A 268 19.96 -9.98 2.75
CA ALA A 268 19.66 -8.60 3.11
C ALA A 268 18.76 -7.90 2.08
N SER A 269 19.05 -8.04 0.78
CA SER A 269 18.24 -7.44 -0.28
C SER A 269 16.82 -8.01 -0.33
N ILE A 270 16.68 -9.34 -0.16
CA ILE A 270 15.37 -10.00 -0.14
C ILE A 270 14.58 -9.55 1.11
N LEU A 271 15.21 -9.57 2.28
CA LEU A 271 14.59 -9.15 3.53
C LEU A 271 14.09 -7.72 3.43
N LEU A 272 14.93 -6.79 2.98
CA LEU A 272 14.55 -5.38 2.93
C LEU A 272 13.40 -5.11 1.95
N PHE A 273 13.34 -5.84 0.84
CA PHE A 273 12.18 -5.76 -0.07
C PHE A 273 10.89 -6.23 0.62
N ILE A 274 10.93 -7.37 1.33
CA ILE A 274 9.78 -7.83 2.12
C ILE A 274 9.38 -6.76 3.14
N LEU A 275 10.32 -6.28 3.96
CA LEU A 275 10.05 -5.28 4.99
C LEU A 275 9.45 -3.99 4.39
N ALA A 276 9.99 -3.52 3.27
CA ALA A 276 9.51 -2.32 2.59
C ALA A 276 8.08 -2.48 2.07
N VAL A 277 7.74 -3.62 1.47
CA VAL A 277 6.37 -3.89 0.98
C VAL A 277 5.40 -4.07 2.15
N VAL A 278 5.78 -4.83 3.19
CA VAL A 278 4.94 -5.04 4.38
C VAL A 278 4.65 -3.71 5.08
N HIS A 279 5.67 -2.88 5.29
CA HIS A 279 5.50 -1.56 5.87
C HIS A 279 4.66 -0.63 4.98
N ARG A 280 4.91 -0.61 3.66
CA ARG A 280 4.22 0.28 2.72
C ARG A 280 2.70 0.10 2.73
N TYR A 281 2.22 -1.14 2.82
CA TYR A 281 0.78 -1.47 2.77
C TYR A 281 0.19 -1.86 4.12
N ASP A 282 0.96 -1.75 5.22
CA ASP A 282 0.53 -2.13 6.56
C ASP A 282 -0.05 -3.57 6.57
N LEU A 283 0.74 -4.52 6.04
CA LEU A 283 0.33 -5.91 5.85
C LEU A 283 0.44 -6.70 7.15
N THR A 284 -0.60 -7.48 7.43
CA THR A 284 -0.63 -8.44 8.53
C THR A 284 -0.07 -9.80 8.10
N SER A 285 0.27 -10.67 9.07
CA SER A 285 0.73 -12.04 8.77
C SER A 285 -0.30 -12.85 8.01
N THR A 286 -1.59 -12.65 8.29
CA THR A 286 -2.70 -13.31 7.59
C THR A 286 -2.78 -12.89 6.12
N GLU A 287 -2.62 -11.61 5.81
CA GLU A 287 -2.64 -11.08 4.43
C GLU A 287 -1.46 -11.57 3.56
N ILE A 288 -0.38 -12.01 4.19
CA ILE A 288 0.78 -12.61 3.52
C ILE A 288 0.63 -14.13 3.41
N GLY A 289 -0.34 -14.75 4.07
CA GLY A 289 -0.49 -16.21 4.12
C GLY A 289 0.42 -16.88 5.16
N MET A 290 0.86 -16.13 6.17
CA MET A 290 1.78 -16.56 7.25
C MET A 290 1.09 -16.61 8.62
N ALA A 291 -0.24 -16.81 8.67
CA ALA A 291 -1.03 -16.73 9.91
C ALA A 291 -0.50 -17.66 11.03
N ASP A 292 -0.12 -18.88 10.66
CA ASP A 292 0.36 -19.93 11.58
C ASP A 292 1.88 -20.10 11.56
N THR A 293 2.61 -19.12 11.01
CA THR A 293 4.07 -19.21 10.86
C THR A 293 4.77 -18.03 11.48
N ASP A 294 5.68 -18.33 12.42
CA ASP A 294 6.58 -17.34 12.97
C ASP A 294 7.62 -16.91 11.93
N PHE A 295 7.51 -15.67 11.47
CA PHE A 295 8.49 -15.03 10.61
C PHE A 295 9.11 -13.83 11.33
N PHE A 296 10.43 -13.86 11.51
CA PHE A 296 11.18 -12.87 12.30
C PHE A 296 11.03 -11.44 11.76
N GLY A 297 10.83 -11.26 10.44
CA GLY A 297 10.67 -9.92 9.84
C GLY A 297 9.48 -9.14 10.37
N PHE A 298 8.39 -9.81 10.80
CA PHE A 298 7.29 -9.11 11.47
C PHE A 298 7.68 -8.60 12.86
N GLN A 299 8.59 -9.29 13.55
CA GLN A 299 9.09 -8.83 14.85
C GLN A 299 9.98 -7.60 14.67
N MET A 300 10.78 -7.54 13.60
CA MET A 300 11.58 -6.35 13.28
C MET A 300 10.74 -5.09 13.02
N LEU A 301 9.54 -5.25 12.44
CA LEU A 301 8.62 -4.14 12.15
C LEU A 301 7.77 -3.70 13.36
N LYS A 302 7.71 -4.49 14.43
CA LYS A 302 6.94 -4.12 15.62
C LYS A 302 7.65 -3.01 16.40
N ASN A 303 6.91 -1.97 16.75
CA ASN A 303 7.36 -0.89 17.65
C ASN A 303 7.25 -1.31 19.13
N VAL A 304 7.73 -2.50 19.47
CA VAL A 304 7.74 -3.04 20.84
C VAL A 304 9.20 -3.31 21.21
N PRO A 305 9.64 -2.98 22.44
CA PRO A 305 11.03 -3.19 22.86
C PRO A 305 11.43 -4.64 22.62
N SER A 306 12.42 -4.80 21.75
CA SER A 306 12.86 -6.07 21.17
C SER A 306 14.24 -6.50 21.66
N SER A 307 14.83 -5.77 22.61
CA SER A 307 16.06 -6.21 23.25
C SER A 307 15.75 -7.29 24.30
N THR A 308 16.62 -8.30 24.32
CA THR A 308 16.53 -9.43 25.26
C THR A 308 17.56 -9.22 26.34
N ALA A 309 17.17 -9.38 27.60
CA ALA A 309 18.11 -9.26 28.71
C ALA A 309 19.23 -10.31 28.57
N LEU A 310 20.47 -9.95 28.94
CA LEU A 310 21.62 -10.86 28.81
C LEU A 310 21.43 -12.20 29.55
N SER A 311 20.67 -12.20 30.65
CA SER A 311 20.32 -13.41 31.42
C SER A 311 19.33 -14.33 30.71
N GLU A 312 18.61 -13.82 29.72
CA GLU A 312 17.59 -14.56 28.96
C GLU A 312 18.12 -15.07 27.62
N LEU A 313 19.33 -14.65 27.21
CA LEU A 313 20.00 -15.17 26.03
C LEU A 313 20.43 -16.62 26.24
N SER A 314 20.20 -17.46 25.24
CA SER A 314 20.82 -18.78 25.19
C SER A 314 22.34 -18.68 25.09
N SER A 315 23.05 -19.76 25.43
CA SER A 315 24.52 -19.82 25.29
C SER A 315 24.99 -19.55 23.86
N GLU A 316 24.22 -20.00 22.87
CA GLU A 316 24.51 -19.77 21.45
C GLU A 316 24.33 -18.29 21.07
N GLN A 317 23.19 -17.69 21.44
CA GLN A 317 22.94 -16.27 21.19
C GLN A 317 23.96 -15.37 21.89
N SER A 318 24.36 -15.70 23.12
CA SER A 318 25.40 -14.97 23.83
C SER A 318 26.74 -15.05 23.10
N ALA A 319 27.12 -16.23 22.62
CA ALA A 319 28.37 -16.40 21.87
C ALA A 319 28.35 -15.62 20.53
N GLN A 320 27.22 -15.66 19.81
CA GLN A 320 27.03 -14.90 18.57
C GLN A 320 27.10 -13.39 18.83
N LEU A 321 26.41 -12.89 19.86
CA LEU A 321 26.44 -11.48 20.24
C LEU A 321 27.86 -11.00 20.56
N THR A 322 28.62 -11.76 21.35
CA THR A 322 30.02 -11.43 21.67
C THR A 322 30.87 -11.30 20.42
N LYS A 323 30.77 -12.24 19.48
CA LYS A 323 31.58 -12.20 18.24
C LYS A 323 31.20 -11.04 17.33
N TRP A 324 29.92 -10.70 17.24
CA TRP A 324 29.49 -9.50 16.51
C TRP A 324 29.99 -8.21 17.16
N LEU A 325 29.99 -8.12 18.50
CA LEU A 325 30.56 -6.98 19.22
C LEU A 325 32.07 -6.85 18.98
N GLU A 326 32.82 -7.95 19.03
CA GLU A 326 34.26 -7.98 18.74
C GLU A 326 34.57 -7.56 17.29
N GLY A 327 33.76 -7.99 16.32
CA GLY A 327 33.92 -7.62 14.92
C GLY A 327 33.54 -6.17 14.60
N LEU A 328 32.54 -5.61 15.30
CA LEU A 328 32.08 -4.22 15.10
C LEU A 328 32.91 -3.20 15.89
N PHE A 329 33.38 -3.56 17.07
CA PHE A 329 34.05 -2.66 18.02
C PHE A 329 35.40 -3.24 18.45
N PRO A 330 36.47 -3.04 17.64
CA PRO A 330 37.79 -3.54 18.01
C PRO A 330 38.30 -2.87 19.29
N ALA A 331 38.91 -3.67 20.17
CA ALA A 331 39.36 -3.23 21.49
C ALA A 331 40.69 -2.45 21.45
N ASP A 332 41.52 -2.61 20.41
CA ASP A 332 42.86 -2.02 20.32
C ASP A 332 43.06 -1.18 19.04
N GLU A 333 43.63 0.02 19.19
CA GLU A 333 43.95 0.95 18.08
C GLU A 333 45.21 0.56 17.27
N GLN A 334 45.92 -0.50 17.68
CA GLN A 334 47.23 -0.91 17.15
C GLN A 334 47.22 -2.24 16.38
N ASP A 335 46.16 -3.03 16.49
CA ASP A 335 45.97 -4.19 15.62
C ASP A 335 45.14 -3.74 14.42
N GLU A 336 45.63 -4.02 13.21
CA GLU A 336 44.85 -3.82 12.00
C GLU A 336 43.52 -4.58 12.16
N THR A 337 42.43 -3.81 12.07
CA THR A 337 41.04 -4.20 12.21
C THR A 337 40.75 -5.62 11.74
N GLY A 338 40.27 -6.48 12.65
CA GLY A 338 39.70 -7.79 12.26
C GLY A 338 38.45 -7.66 11.39
N GLY A 339 37.75 -6.53 11.43
CA GLY A 339 36.53 -6.30 10.66
C GLY A 339 35.46 -7.37 10.90
N ILE A 340 34.42 -7.37 10.07
CA ILE A 340 33.45 -8.47 10.07
C ILE A 340 34.05 -9.57 9.18
N THR A 341 34.60 -10.60 9.82
CA THR A 341 35.19 -11.74 9.11
C THR A 341 34.12 -12.75 8.69
N ASP A 342 34.45 -13.58 7.70
CA ASP A 342 33.62 -14.73 7.31
C ASP A 342 33.37 -15.70 8.47
N GLU A 343 34.28 -15.78 9.45
CA GLU A 343 34.09 -16.64 10.62
C GLU A 343 32.95 -16.14 11.53
N VAL A 344 32.78 -14.82 11.67
CA VAL A 344 31.64 -14.23 12.39
C VAL A 344 30.34 -14.56 11.66
N MET A 345 30.32 -14.38 10.34
CA MET A 345 29.16 -14.66 9.49
C MET A 345 28.84 -16.16 9.37
N ARG A 346 29.84 -17.04 9.53
CA ARG A 346 29.64 -18.50 9.51
C ARG A 346 28.92 -19.01 10.75
N GLN A 347 29.17 -18.39 11.90
CA GLN A 347 28.69 -18.86 13.21
C GLN A 347 27.36 -18.26 13.63
N CYS A 348 26.95 -17.20 12.95
CA CYS A 348 25.67 -16.55 13.17
C CYS A 348 24.98 -16.49 11.82
N PRO A 349 23.85 -17.19 11.59
CA PRO A 349 23.10 -17.00 10.37
C PRO A 349 22.43 -15.61 10.33
N PRO A 350 22.13 -15.06 9.14
CA PRO A 350 21.52 -13.74 9.01
C PRO A 350 20.29 -13.56 9.91
N GLN A 351 19.39 -14.55 9.95
CA GLN A 351 18.18 -14.52 10.79
C GLN A 351 18.51 -14.27 12.27
N ALA A 352 19.52 -14.96 12.80
CA ALA A 352 19.93 -14.83 14.19
C ALA A 352 20.54 -13.45 14.44
N PHE A 353 21.40 -12.98 13.53
CA PHE A 353 22.00 -11.65 13.61
C PHE A 353 20.92 -10.55 13.69
N TYR A 354 19.94 -10.55 12.78
CA TYR A 354 18.89 -9.53 12.76
C TYR A 354 18.06 -9.47 14.04
N MET A 355 17.87 -10.62 14.70
CA MET A 355 17.17 -10.70 15.99
C MET A 355 18.02 -10.23 17.18
N LEU A 356 19.35 -10.30 17.08
CA LEU A 356 20.28 -9.84 18.13
C LEU A 356 20.55 -8.34 18.07
N VAL A 357 20.30 -7.69 16.93
CA VAL A 357 20.65 -6.27 16.71
C VAL A 357 20.04 -5.30 17.74
N PRO A 358 18.77 -5.41 18.17
CA PRO A 358 18.24 -4.57 19.25
C PRO A 358 19.06 -4.68 20.55
N THR A 359 19.42 -5.89 20.96
CA THR A 359 20.28 -6.15 22.13
C THR A 359 21.68 -5.60 21.89
N LEU A 360 22.23 -5.75 20.68
CA LEU A 360 23.53 -5.19 20.30
C LEU A 360 23.56 -3.67 20.48
N PHE A 361 22.51 -2.96 20.02
CA PHE A 361 22.36 -1.52 20.21
C PHE A 361 22.34 -1.15 21.70
N GLU A 362 21.48 -1.81 22.48
CA GLU A 362 21.38 -1.58 23.93
C GLU A 362 22.75 -1.73 24.62
N GLN A 363 23.43 -2.87 24.40
CA GLN A 363 24.73 -3.14 25.04
C GLN A 363 25.81 -2.15 24.60
N SER A 364 25.82 -1.75 23.32
CA SER A 364 26.78 -0.76 22.80
C SER A 364 26.60 0.61 23.44
N ILE A 365 25.35 1.03 23.64
CA ILE A 365 25.03 2.31 24.27
C ILE A 365 25.39 2.28 25.76
N LEU A 366 25.06 1.20 26.47
CA LEU A 366 25.41 1.02 27.87
C LEU A 366 26.94 1.01 28.06
N ALA A 367 27.69 0.32 27.19
CA ALA A 367 29.14 0.31 27.22
C ALA A 367 29.72 1.70 26.94
N CYS A 368 29.15 2.45 25.99
CA CYS A 368 29.58 3.83 25.69
C CYS A 368 29.31 4.76 26.87
N LYS A 369 28.15 4.65 27.51
CA LYS A 369 27.78 5.43 28.69
C LYS A 369 28.68 5.13 29.89
N ALA A 370 29.04 3.86 30.09
CA ALA A 370 29.95 3.43 31.15
C ALA A 370 31.42 3.79 30.87
N GLY A 371 31.73 4.32 29.68
CA GLY A 371 33.10 4.66 29.28
C GLY A 371 33.96 3.46 28.86
N HIS A 372 33.35 2.28 28.68
CA HIS A 372 34.02 1.07 28.18
C HIS A 372 34.15 1.05 26.66
N LEU A 373 33.33 1.84 25.94
CA LEU A 373 33.40 2.02 24.49
C LEU A 373 33.52 3.51 24.17
N SER A 374 34.52 3.89 23.38
CA SER A 374 34.65 5.29 22.94
C SER A 374 33.56 5.64 21.92
N ILE A 375 33.10 6.89 21.93
CA ILE A 375 32.10 7.35 20.95
C ILE A 375 32.60 7.28 19.50
N SER A 376 33.92 7.41 19.29
CA SER A 376 34.56 7.26 17.97
C SER A 376 34.54 5.81 17.51
N THR A 377 34.90 4.86 18.37
CA THR A 377 34.83 3.41 18.07
C THR A 377 33.39 3.00 17.81
N PHE A 378 32.44 3.52 18.59
CA PHE A 378 31.02 3.25 18.35
C PHE A 378 30.57 3.76 16.98
N LYS A 379 30.90 5.01 16.63
CA LYS A 379 30.58 5.59 15.30
C LYS A 379 31.20 4.81 14.15
N ALA A 380 32.43 4.31 14.31
CA ALA A 380 33.10 3.48 13.32
C ALA A 380 32.39 2.12 13.13
N GLY A 381 32.02 1.44 14.22
CA GLY A 381 31.25 0.19 14.12
C GLY A 381 29.87 0.38 13.48
N LEU A 382 29.21 1.53 13.70
CA LEU A 382 27.95 1.86 13.03
C LEU A 382 28.12 2.09 11.51
N GLU A 383 29.31 2.47 11.03
CA GLU A 383 29.58 2.55 9.59
C GLU A 383 29.50 1.19 8.92
N LEU A 384 29.92 0.12 9.61
CA LEU A 384 29.81 -1.25 9.10
C LEU A 384 28.34 -1.68 8.99
N LEU A 385 27.46 -1.24 9.90
CA LEU A 385 26.01 -1.48 9.80
C LEU A 385 25.34 -0.74 8.63
N LEU A 386 26.03 0.24 8.03
CA LEU A 386 25.57 0.95 6.83
C LEU A 386 25.98 0.24 5.53
N GLU A 387 26.69 -0.88 5.60
CA GLU A 387 27.00 -1.72 4.44
C GLU A 387 25.76 -2.51 3.98
N PRO A 388 25.61 -2.80 2.67
CA PRO A 388 24.40 -3.41 2.10
C PRO A 388 23.91 -4.67 2.82
N PHE A 389 24.85 -5.53 3.25
CA PHE A 389 24.57 -6.83 3.84
C PHE A 389 24.04 -6.77 5.28
N LEU A 390 24.22 -5.64 5.98
CA LEU A 390 23.70 -5.44 7.35
C LEU A 390 22.63 -4.36 7.41
N LEU A 391 22.49 -3.53 6.38
CA LEU A 391 21.60 -2.38 6.38
C LEU A 391 20.16 -2.66 6.86
N PRO A 392 19.51 -3.80 6.54
CA PRO A 392 18.16 -4.08 7.03
C PRO A 392 18.09 -4.18 8.56
N SER A 393 19.21 -4.47 9.24
CA SER A 393 19.29 -4.57 10.70
C SER A 393 18.98 -3.27 11.41
N LEU A 394 19.23 -2.15 10.74
CA LEU A 394 18.91 -0.83 11.25
C LEU A 394 17.42 -0.65 11.49
N VAL A 395 16.54 -1.40 10.82
CA VAL A 395 15.10 -1.39 11.14
C VAL A 395 14.88 -1.80 12.60
N GLY A 396 15.49 -2.90 13.04
CA GLY A 396 15.40 -3.36 14.43
C GLY A 396 16.08 -2.42 15.41
N GLY A 397 17.31 -2.00 15.11
CA GLY A 397 18.07 -1.09 15.98
C GLY A 397 17.43 0.29 16.17
N LEU A 398 16.89 0.88 15.09
CA LEU A 398 16.20 2.17 15.15
C LEU A 398 14.81 2.05 15.80
N ASN A 399 14.09 0.95 15.61
CA ASN A 399 12.83 0.71 16.32
C ASN A 399 13.06 0.53 17.83
N TRP A 400 14.16 -0.11 18.23
CA TRP A 400 14.57 -0.15 19.64
C TRP A 400 14.78 1.27 20.20
N LEU A 401 15.48 2.15 19.47
CA LEU A 401 15.65 3.56 19.87
C LEU A 401 14.31 4.30 20.05
N VAL A 402 13.32 4.01 19.21
CA VAL A 402 11.97 4.60 19.36
C VAL A 402 11.34 4.18 20.69
N SER A 403 11.50 2.91 21.08
CA SER A 403 10.94 2.36 22.31
C SER A 403 11.73 2.70 23.58
N HIS A 404 13.00 3.09 23.43
CA HIS A 404 13.88 3.46 24.53
C HIS A 404 13.48 4.81 25.13
N SER A 405 13.30 4.85 26.45
CA SER A 405 12.91 6.08 27.13
C SER A 405 14.04 7.09 27.14
N TRP A 406 13.80 8.28 26.58
CA TRP A 406 14.78 9.37 26.59
C TRP A 406 15.07 9.95 27.99
N GLU A 407 14.23 9.65 28.99
CA GLU A 407 14.27 10.31 30.31
C GLU A 407 14.92 9.45 31.39
N ASP A 408 14.78 8.13 31.31
CA ASP A 408 15.11 7.24 32.42
C ASP A 408 16.60 6.86 32.47
N HIS A 409 17.34 7.13 31.38
CA HIS A 409 18.67 6.55 31.17
C HIS A 409 19.80 7.57 31.01
N ASP A 410 19.53 8.87 30.97
CA ASP A 410 20.54 9.95 30.85
C ASP A 410 21.59 9.72 29.73
N ASP A 411 21.14 9.14 28.62
CA ASP A 411 21.96 8.74 27.46
C ASP A 411 21.58 9.49 26.17
N ALA A 412 20.62 10.43 26.25
CA ALA A 412 20.06 11.14 25.11
C ALA A 412 21.12 11.78 24.18
N ASP A 413 22.22 12.30 24.72
CA ASP A 413 23.29 12.88 23.90
C ASP A 413 24.09 11.86 23.10
N VAL A 414 24.29 10.66 23.64
CA VAL A 414 24.91 9.54 22.92
C VAL A 414 23.95 9.06 21.82
N LEU A 415 22.68 8.87 22.16
CA LEU A 415 21.64 8.42 21.24
C LEU A 415 21.47 9.39 20.05
N LEU A 416 21.45 10.71 20.30
CA LEU A 416 21.34 11.71 19.24
C LEU A 416 22.55 11.70 18.31
N GLN A 417 23.77 11.49 18.83
CA GLN A 417 24.98 11.38 18.00
C GLN A 417 24.99 10.11 17.13
N VAL A 418 24.56 8.99 17.71
CA VAL A 418 24.39 7.70 17.01
C VAL A 418 23.37 7.85 15.90
N LEU A 419 22.22 8.44 16.22
CA LEU A 419 21.13 8.61 15.28
C LEU A 419 21.52 9.56 14.13
N ASP A 420 22.24 10.67 14.39
CA ASP A 420 22.70 11.57 13.32
C ASP A 420 23.62 10.85 12.32
N LYS A 421 24.47 9.96 12.81
CA LYS A 421 25.33 9.11 11.98
C LYS A 421 24.53 8.13 11.13
N LEU A 422 23.53 7.46 11.71
CA LEU A 422 22.71 6.47 11.02
C LEU A 422 21.73 7.08 10.01
N LEU A 423 21.27 8.31 10.23
CA LEU A 423 20.36 9.00 9.31
C LEU A 423 21.05 9.54 8.06
N LYS A 424 22.38 9.74 8.09
CA LYS A 424 23.15 10.40 7.02
C LYS A 424 24.33 9.51 6.58
N PRO A 425 24.10 8.49 5.73
CA PRO A 425 25.16 7.62 5.26
C PRO A 425 26.11 8.40 4.35
N SER A 426 27.39 8.01 4.37
CA SER A 426 28.46 8.55 3.52
C SER A 426 28.62 7.80 2.18
N SER A 427 27.86 6.72 1.95
CA SER A 427 28.02 5.86 0.78
C SER A 427 27.68 6.56 -0.54
N SER A 428 28.51 6.33 -1.55
CA SER A 428 28.30 6.78 -2.93
C SER A 428 27.54 5.77 -3.81
N SER A 429 27.32 4.54 -3.31
CA SER A 429 26.62 3.49 -4.08
C SER A 429 25.12 3.78 -4.17
N THR A 430 24.61 3.81 -5.40
CA THR A 430 23.17 4.02 -5.67
C THR A 430 22.29 2.91 -5.08
N GLU A 431 22.81 1.68 -4.97
CA GLU A 431 22.09 0.56 -4.37
C GLU A 431 22.01 0.71 -2.86
N THR A 432 23.12 0.98 -2.19
CA THR A 432 23.16 1.22 -0.74
C THR A 432 22.28 2.40 -0.36
N GLN A 433 22.30 3.48 -1.14
CA GLN A 433 21.41 4.65 -0.93
C GLN A 433 19.94 4.28 -1.08
N ALA A 434 19.58 3.46 -2.07
CA ALA A 434 18.21 3.00 -2.25
C ALA A 434 17.75 2.13 -1.08
N MET A 435 18.59 1.21 -0.62
CA MET A 435 18.32 0.37 0.55
C MET A 435 18.16 1.23 1.81
N HIS A 436 19.09 2.17 2.05
CA HIS A 436 19.06 3.04 3.24
C HIS A 436 17.80 3.91 3.27
N ARG A 437 17.43 4.46 2.11
CA ARG A 437 16.17 5.18 1.95
C ARG A 437 14.97 4.34 2.38
N GLN A 438 14.94 3.04 2.09
CA GLN A 438 13.81 2.19 2.51
C GLN A 438 13.83 1.90 4.01
N VAL A 439 15.01 1.72 4.62
CA VAL A 439 15.14 1.65 6.08
C VAL A 439 14.56 2.91 6.72
N LEU A 440 14.94 4.09 6.22
CA LEU A 440 14.40 5.37 6.71
C LEU A 440 12.87 5.46 6.53
N VAL A 441 12.34 5.04 5.38
CA VAL A 441 10.88 4.98 5.15
C VAL A 441 10.17 4.15 6.23
N ILE A 442 10.72 3.01 6.60
CA ILE A 442 10.12 2.10 7.60
C ILE A 442 10.08 2.75 8.99
N VAL A 443 11.15 3.43 9.39
CA VAL A 443 11.29 3.94 10.77
C VAL A 443 10.93 5.42 10.93
N ALA A 444 10.74 6.18 9.84
CA ALA A 444 10.62 7.63 9.88
C ALA A 444 9.46 8.14 10.73
N LYS A 445 8.28 7.56 10.59
CA LYS A 445 7.08 8.00 11.32
C LYS A 445 7.22 7.80 12.84
N PRO A 446 7.53 6.59 13.36
CA PRO A 446 7.71 6.39 14.80
C PRO A 446 8.90 7.19 15.36
N LEU A 447 10.01 7.26 14.62
CA LEU A 447 11.19 8.01 15.04
C LEU A 447 10.94 9.52 15.11
N LYS A 448 10.27 10.10 14.10
CA LYS A 448 9.86 11.50 14.11
C LYS A 448 8.98 11.80 15.33
N GLN A 449 7.99 10.96 15.60
CA GLN A 449 7.10 11.15 16.76
C GLN A 449 7.88 11.10 18.08
N SER A 450 8.82 10.16 18.21
CA SER A 450 9.69 10.04 19.39
C SER A 450 10.58 11.29 19.57
N LEU A 451 11.19 11.80 18.49
CA LEU A 451 11.99 13.03 18.51
C LEU A 451 11.16 14.28 18.82
N GLU A 452 9.95 14.41 18.26
CA GLU A 452 9.04 15.52 18.56
C GLU A 452 8.61 15.52 20.04
N GLN A 453 8.39 14.33 20.62
CA GLN A 453 8.12 14.19 22.05
C GLN A 453 9.33 14.62 22.88
N LEU A 454 10.55 14.22 22.50
CA LEU A 454 11.79 14.67 23.15
C LEU A 454 11.92 16.20 23.12
N VAL A 455 11.74 16.84 21.96
CA VAL A 455 11.84 18.30 21.81
C VAL A 455 10.80 19.02 22.66
N ARG A 456 9.57 18.50 22.76
CA ARG A 456 8.53 19.07 23.63
C ARG A 456 8.91 19.06 25.10
N LYS A 457 9.60 18.00 25.56
CA LYS A 457 10.03 17.86 26.96
C LYS A 457 11.36 18.56 27.25
N ARG A 458 12.29 18.57 26.28
CA ARG A 458 13.64 19.17 26.36
C ARG A 458 13.90 20.10 25.16
N PRO A 459 13.45 21.36 25.21
CA PRO A 459 13.61 22.32 24.11
C PRO A 459 15.07 22.68 23.77
N ASP A 460 16.01 22.38 24.67
CA ASP A 460 17.46 22.61 24.51
C ASP A 460 18.12 21.68 23.49
N LYS A 461 17.49 20.53 23.16
CA LYS A 461 18.02 19.54 22.21
C LYS A 461 17.67 19.90 20.76
N SER A 462 18.25 20.99 20.25
CA SER A 462 18.01 21.49 18.88
C SER A 462 18.34 20.47 17.76
N GLY A 463 19.28 19.55 18.01
CA GLY A 463 19.60 18.45 17.09
C GLY A 463 18.41 17.52 16.83
N ALA A 464 17.59 17.23 17.83
CA ALA A 464 16.40 16.38 17.65
C ALA A 464 15.36 17.03 16.70
N SER A 465 15.24 18.37 16.75
CA SER A 465 14.33 19.13 15.88
C SER A 465 14.75 19.09 14.41
N SER A 466 16.06 19.23 14.13
CA SER A 466 16.58 19.16 12.76
C SER A 466 16.43 17.75 12.16
N MET A 467 16.62 16.71 12.98
CA MET A 467 16.44 15.31 12.57
C MET A 467 14.95 14.97 12.33
N ALA A 468 14.04 15.42 13.19
CA ALA A 468 12.60 15.28 12.96
C ALA A 468 12.16 15.97 11.66
N THR A 469 12.74 17.13 11.35
CA THR A 469 12.50 17.85 10.09
C THR A 469 13.03 17.08 8.88
N PHE A 470 14.21 16.48 8.98
CA PHE A 470 14.79 15.63 7.93
C PHE A 470 13.90 14.41 7.62
N LEU A 471 13.33 13.78 8.64
CA LEU A 471 12.47 12.59 8.49
C LEU A 471 11.14 12.86 7.76
N ASN A 472 10.72 14.13 7.62
CA ASN A 472 9.49 14.49 6.90
C ASN A 472 9.47 13.97 5.47
N ALA A 473 10.62 13.92 4.79
CA ALA A 473 10.71 13.43 3.40
C ALA A 473 10.36 11.93 3.25
N TYR A 474 10.35 11.18 4.36
CA TYR A 474 10.15 9.73 4.37
C TYR A 474 8.82 9.34 5.06
N ALA A 475 8.29 10.17 5.96
CA ALA A 475 7.14 9.87 6.81
C ALA A 475 5.81 9.66 6.05
N ASP A 476 5.62 10.30 4.89
CA ASP A 476 4.37 10.26 4.11
C ASP A 476 4.33 9.15 3.04
N SER A 477 5.33 8.27 3.02
CA SER A 477 5.49 7.26 1.97
C SER A 477 4.67 5.97 2.19
N SER A 478 4.14 5.75 3.40
CA SER A 478 3.24 4.62 3.70
C SER A 478 1.84 4.88 3.14
N ILE A 479 1.24 3.87 2.53
CA ILE A 479 -0.15 3.90 2.10
C ILE A 479 -1.01 3.55 3.31
N SER A 480 -1.43 4.57 4.07
CA SER A 480 -2.19 4.33 5.29
C SER A 480 -3.60 3.81 4.99
N LYS A 481 -3.97 2.70 5.65
CA LYS A 481 -5.36 2.22 5.75
C LYS A 481 -6.24 3.14 6.63
N SER A 482 -5.61 4.04 7.40
CA SER A 482 -6.27 4.90 8.40
C SER A 482 -6.59 6.29 7.85
N SER A 483 -7.58 6.94 8.47
CA SER A 483 -7.91 8.33 8.17
C SER A 483 -6.87 9.29 8.70
N THR A 484 -6.59 10.33 7.91
CA THR A 484 -5.69 11.39 8.35
C THR A 484 -6.31 12.14 9.52
N ARG A 485 -5.46 12.75 10.36
CA ARG A 485 -5.94 13.59 11.47
C ARG A 485 -6.87 14.70 10.98
N THR A 486 -6.55 15.33 9.86
CA THR A 486 -7.38 16.39 9.25
C THR A 486 -8.75 15.86 8.79
N GLU A 487 -8.79 14.67 8.18
CA GLU A 487 -10.07 14.02 7.80
C GLU A 487 -10.91 13.70 9.05
N LEU A 488 -10.30 13.16 10.10
CA LEU A 488 -10.99 12.88 11.36
C LEU A 488 -11.52 14.15 12.01
N GLU A 489 -10.69 15.19 12.13
CA GLU A 489 -11.10 16.50 12.67
C GLU A 489 -12.25 17.11 11.85
N GLN A 490 -12.26 16.93 10.53
CA GLN A 490 -13.36 17.37 9.68
C GLN A 490 -14.68 16.62 9.99
N TRP A 491 -14.62 15.33 10.29
CA TRP A 491 -15.83 14.52 10.54
C TRP A 491 -16.32 14.57 11.99
N THR A 492 -15.44 14.90 12.93
CA THR A 492 -15.71 14.88 14.38
C THR A 492 -15.57 16.25 15.05
N SER A 493 -15.50 17.34 14.28
CA SER A 493 -15.29 18.68 14.85
C SER A 493 -16.37 19.01 15.88
N PRO A 494 -16.00 19.30 17.14
CA PRO A 494 -16.95 19.51 18.23
C PRO A 494 -17.85 20.73 18.04
N HIS A 495 -17.54 21.60 17.07
CA HIS A 495 -18.23 22.87 16.85
C HIS A 495 -19.15 22.85 15.61
N SER A 496 -19.18 21.77 14.83
CA SER A 496 -19.97 21.71 13.58
C SER A 496 -20.76 20.41 13.38
N THR A 497 -20.14 19.24 13.53
CA THR A 497 -20.71 17.97 13.08
C THR A 497 -20.12 16.80 13.86
N ASP A 498 -20.97 15.90 14.34
CA ASP A 498 -20.55 14.60 14.84
C ASP A 498 -20.36 13.60 13.68
N MET A 499 -19.63 12.50 13.94
CA MET A 499 -19.36 11.47 12.93
C MET A 499 -20.65 10.90 12.31
N GLY A 500 -21.69 10.72 13.12
CA GLY A 500 -22.97 10.17 12.66
C GLY A 500 -23.74 11.11 11.73
N SER A 501 -23.64 12.42 11.91
CA SER A 501 -24.22 13.42 11.00
C SER A 501 -23.37 13.57 9.74
N SER A 502 -22.05 13.52 9.86
CA SER A 502 -21.12 13.51 8.71
C SER A 502 -21.39 12.33 7.77
N LEU A 503 -21.57 11.13 8.33
CA LEU A 503 -21.93 9.93 7.55
C LEU A 503 -23.27 10.10 6.83
N ARG A 504 -24.31 10.58 7.53
CA ARG A 504 -25.64 10.80 6.93
C ARG A 504 -25.61 11.86 5.83
N ALA A 505 -24.89 12.97 6.04
CA ALA A 505 -24.68 13.99 5.03
C ALA A 505 -23.93 13.44 3.81
N CYS A 506 -22.93 12.57 4.02
CA CYS A 506 -22.22 11.89 2.95
C CYS A 506 -23.15 11.02 2.10
N ILE A 507 -23.96 10.15 2.73
CA ILE A 507 -24.93 9.29 2.02
C ILE A 507 -25.94 10.14 1.26
N HIS A 508 -26.45 11.22 1.87
CA HIS A 508 -27.37 12.15 1.23
C HIS A 508 -26.76 12.80 -0.02
N ASN A 509 -25.57 13.40 0.09
CA ASN A 509 -24.89 14.07 -1.02
C ASN A 509 -24.58 13.11 -2.18
N LEU A 510 -24.15 11.88 -1.86
CA LEU A 510 -23.92 10.83 -2.86
C LEU A 510 -25.21 10.41 -3.55
N THR A 511 -26.30 10.29 -2.80
CA THR A 511 -27.61 9.93 -3.34
C THR A 511 -28.12 10.99 -4.31
N GLU A 512 -28.12 12.26 -3.90
CA GLU A 512 -28.57 13.39 -4.72
C GLU A 512 -27.71 13.57 -5.97
N TRP A 513 -26.38 13.42 -5.85
CA TRP A 513 -25.51 13.45 -7.02
C TRP A 513 -25.74 12.25 -7.96
N GLY A 514 -25.93 11.05 -7.40
CA GLY A 514 -26.09 9.82 -8.17
C GLY A 514 -27.36 9.76 -9.02
N ILE A 515 -28.39 10.55 -8.69
CA ILE A 515 -29.65 10.68 -9.44
C ILE A 515 -29.69 11.93 -10.34
N SER A 516 -28.70 12.83 -10.22
CA SER A 516 -28.62 14.03 -11.03
C SER A 516 -28.46 13.70 -12.51
N VAL A 517 -29.33 14.27 -13.36
CA VAL A 517 -29.29 14.11 -14.83
C VAL A 517 -28.16 14.94 -15.45
N THR A 518 -27.72 16.00 -14.77
CA THR A 518 -26.63 16.85 -15.25
C THR A 518 -25.27 16.25 -14.95
N ALA A 519 -24.34 16.43 -15.88
CA ALA A 519 -22.93 16.04 -15.74
C ALA A 519 -22.22 16.96 -14.74
N ASN A 520 -22.49 16.74 -13.46
CA ASN A 520 -21.82 17.42 -12.35
C ASN A 520 -20.63 16.60 -11.85
N PRO A 521 -19.55 17.25 -11.39
CA PRO A 521 -18.43 16.55 -10.75
C PRO A 521 -18.90 15.81 -9.49
N PRO A 522 -18.24 14.70 -9.12
CA PRO A 522 -18.57 13.94 -7.92
C PRO A 522 -18.39 14.76 -6.64
N PRO A 523 -19.21 14.50 -5.60
CA PRO A 523 -18.98 15.07 -4.29
C PRO A 523 -17.65 14.56 -3.73
N ARG A 524 -17.02 15.35 -2.85
CA ARG A 524 -15.81 14.94 -2.15
C ARG A 524 -16.13 13.75 -1.24
N TYR A 525 -15.60 12.58 -1.61
CA TYR A 525 -15.81 11.33 -0.89
C TYR A 525 -14.48 10.70 -0.51
N ALA A 526 -14.36 10.28 0.74
CA ALA A 526 -13.20 9.58 1.27
C ALA A 526 -13.64 8.18 1.73
N ALA A 527 -13.13 7.14 1.09
CA ALA A 527 -13.60 5.77 1.32
C ALA A 527 -13.28 5.24 2.73
N ASN A 528 -12.23 5.76 3.36
CA ASN A 528 -11.86 5.47 4.75
C ASN A 528 -12.85 6.02 5.80
N MET A 529 -13.81 6.86 5.41
CA MET A 529 -14.85 7.38 6.30
C MET A 529 -15.66 6.25 6.96
N ILE A 530 -15.97 5.17 6.23
CA ILE A 530 -16.71 4.03 6.79
C ILE A 530 -15.89 3.31 7.85
N SER A 531 -14.58 3.12 7.60
CA SER A 531 -13.67 2.54 8.58
C SER A 531 -13.57 3.39 9.84
N ALA A 532 -13.41 4.71 9.69
CA ALA A 532 -13.37 5.65 10.81
C ALA A 532 -14.71 5.66 11.58
N ALA A 533 -15.85 5.64 10.89
CA ALA A 533 -17.16 5.60 11.52
C ALA A 533 -17.36 4.32 12.34
N CYS A 534 -16.93 3.16 11.83
CA CYS A 534 -17.00 1.90 12.57
C CYS A 534 -16.08 1.89 13.80
N GLN A 535 -14.86 2.45 13.68
CA GLN A 535 -13.93 2.53 14.81
C GLN A 535 -14.43 3.46 15.93
N ILE A 536 -15.12 4.55 15.59
CA ILE A 536 -15.57 5.56 16.56
C ILE A 536 -16.95 5.21 17.15
N LEU A 537 -17.90 4.77 16.31
CA LEU A 537 -19.30 4.54 16.71
C LEU A 537 -19.62 3.06 16.96
N GLY A 538 -18.84 2.14 16.39
CA GLY A 538 -19.16 0.72 16.32
C GLY A 538 -20.07 0.36 15.13
N ALA A 539 -19.87 -0.83 14.57
CA ALA A 539 -20.60 -1.32 13.39
C ALA A 539 -22.13 -1.34 13.58
N SER A 540 -22.62 -1.71 14.77
CA SER A 540 -24.06 -1.73 15.07
C SER A 540 -24.71 -0.34 14.96
N GLU A 541 -24.02 0.69 15.46
CA GLU A 541 -24.52 2.07 15.44
C GLU A 541 -24.49 2.65 14.01
N VAL A 542 -23.44 2.35 13.25
CA VAL A 542 -23.35 2.70 11.82
C VAL A 542 -24.53 2.12 11.04
N LEU A 543 -24.83 0.83 11.20
CA LEU A 543 -25.98 0.19 10.54
C LEU A 543 -27.31 0.83 10.94
N ARG A 544 -27.47 1.20 12.21
CA ARG A 544 -28.67 1.89 12.71
C ARG A 544 -28.83 3.26 12.04
N LEU A 545 -27.75 4.03 11.92
CA LEU A 545 -27.74 5.33 11.24
C LEU A 545 -28.08 5.20 9.76
N MET A 546 -27.52 4.20 9.07
CA MET A 546 -27.84 3.90 7.66
C MET A 546 -29.32 3.52 7.49
N ALA A 547 -29.85 2.60 8.30
CA ALA A 547 -31.25 2.18 8.24
C ALA A 547 -32.22 3.33 8.53
N LYS A 548 -31.89 4.18 9.50
CA LYS A 548 -32.66 5.39 9.82
C LYS A 548 -32.65 6.37 8.66
N HIS A 549 -31.49 6.62 8.05
CA HIS A 549 -31.38 7.50 6.88
C HIS A 549 -32.18 6.98 5.68
N LEU A 550 -32.11 5.67 5.39
CA LEU A 550 -32.88 5.04 4.32
C LEU A 550 -34.39 5.19 4.52
N LYS A 551 -34.86 5.11 5.78
CA LYS A 551 -36.27 5.33 6.12
C LYS A 551 -36.69 6.79 5.93
N GLU A 552 -35.81 7.74 6.28
CA GLU A 552 -36.05 9.18 6.16
C GLU A 552 -35.92 9.70 4.71
N THR A 553 -35.29 8.90 3.83
CA THR A 553 -35.08 9.27 2.42
C THR A 553 -36.42 9.30 1.66
N PRO A 554 -36.67 10.32 0.83
CA PRO A 554 -37.88 10.41 0.01
C PRO A 554 -38.04 9.20 -0.91
N GLY A 555 -39.27 8.69 -1.04
CA GLY A 555 -39.62 7.51 -1.85
C GLY A 555 -38.87 7.32 -3.19
N PRO A 556 -38.78 8.32 -4.08
CA PRO A 556 -38.07 8.18 -5.36
C PRO A 556 -36.56 7.97 -5.20
N ASN A 557 -35.95 8.45 -4.12
CA ASN A 557 -34.50 8.44 -3.90
C ASN A 557 -34.04 7.24 -3.05
N VAL A 558 -34.98 6.50 -2.41
CA VAL A 558 -34.68 5.35 -1.54
C VAL A 558 -33.86 4.27 -2.26
N SER A 559 -34.14 4.01 -3.54
CA SER A 559 -33.41 2.99 -4.30
C SER A 559 -31.94 3.37 -4.53
N ALA A 560 -31.66 4.65 -4.80
CA ALA A 560 -30.32 5.17 -4.95
C ALA A 560 -29.58 5.22 -3.61
N ALA A 561 -30.24 5.66 -2.54
CA ALA A 561 -29.66 5.65 -1.19
C ALA A 561 -29.34 4.22 -0.71
N LEU A 562 -30.23 3.27 -0.99
CA LEU A 562 -30.02 1.85 -0.70
C LEU A 562 -28.80 1.33 -1.45
N ASP A 563 -28.65 1.66 -2.73
CA ASP A 563 -27.51 1.26 -3.54
C ASP A 563 -26.17 1.86 -3.04
N VAL A 564 -26.15 3.12 -2.61
CA VAL A 564 -24.99 3.75 -1.96
C VAL A 564 -24.61 2.99 -0.67
N CYS A 565 -25.60 2.71 0.18
CA CYS A 565 -25.40 1.98 1.42
C CYS A 565 -24.89 0.55 1.17
N THR A 566 -25.47 -0.15 0.19
CA THR A 566 -25.01 -1.48 -0.24
C THR A 566 -23.56 -1.43 -0.71
N ALA A 567 -23.20 -0.46 -1.56
CA ALA A 567 -21.83 -0.31 -2.04
C ALA A 567 -20.81 -0.03 -0.91
N MET A 568 -21.17 0.79 0.08
CA MET A 568 -20.34 1.05 1.27
C MET A 568 -20.09 -0.23 2.08
N ILE A 569 -21.09 -1.11 2.20
CA ILE A 569 -20.97 -2.38 2.94
C ILE A 569 -20.28 -3.46 2.09
N CYS A 570 -20.45 -3.46 0.77
CA CYS A 570 -19.78 -4.39 -0.13
C CYS A 570 -18.32 -4.00 -0.48
N ALA A 571 -17.86 -2.81 -0.07
CA ALA A 571 -16.49 -2.35 -0.27
C ALA A 571 -15.44 -3.29 0.36
N PRO A 572 -14.26 -3.49 -0.23
CA PRO A 572 -13.27 -4.48 0.25
C PRO A 572 -12.49 -4.10 1.55
N ALA A 573 -13.00 -3.14 2.34
CA ALA A 573 -12.37 -2.70 3.59
C ALA A 573 -12.62 -3.65 4.76
N ILE A 574 -11.68 -3.74 5.71
CA ILE A 574 -11.81 -4.56 6.94
C ILE A 574 -13.08 -4.20 7.71
N ALA A 575 -13.33 -2.90 7.94
CA ALA A 575 -14.54 -2.44 8.63
C ALA A 575 -15.85 -2.81 7.91
N ALA A 576 -15.80 -3.03 6.59
CA ALA A 576 -16.95 -3.49 5.84
C ALA A 576 -17.27 -4.96 6.12
N GLN A 577 -16.28 -5.79 6.47
CA GLN A 577 -16.51 -7.15 6.94
C GLN A 577 -17.28 -7.16 8.26
N ASP A 578 -16.84 -6.37 9.24
CA ASP A 578 -17.55 -6.22 10.53
C ASP A 578 -19.00 -5.76 10.33
N LEU A 579 -19.23 -4.82 9.40
CA LEU A 579 -20.57 -4.37 9.03
C LEU A 579 -21.42 -5.49 8.41
N ARG A 580 -20.85 -6.34 7.55
CA ARG A 580 -21.57 -7.48 6.96
C ARG A 580 -21.97 -8.49 8.01
N GLU A 581 -21.04 -8.87 8.88
CA GLU A 581 -21.29 -9.82 9.96
C GLU A 581 -22.38 -9.31 10.91
N GLN A 582 -22.30 -8.03 11.31
CA GLN A 582 -23.33 -7.39 12.13
C GLN A 582 -24.66 -7.25 11.40
N LEU A 583 -24.66 -6.96 10.10
CA LEU A 583 -25.88 -6.87 9.30
C LEU A 583 -26.60 -8.22 9.22
N THR A 584 -25.86 -9.30 8.97
CA THR A 584 -26.39 -10.67 8.99
C THR A 584 -26.96 -11.03 10.35
N LEU A 585 -26.24 -10.73 11.43
CA LEU A 585 -26.71 -10.99 12.80
C LEU A 585 -28.01 -10.24 13.13
N GLN A 586 -28.09 -8.95 12.78
CA GLN A 586 -29.27 -8.14 13.07
C GLN A 586 -30.46 -8.48 12.17
N ALA A 587 -30.22 -8.84 10.90
CA ALA A 587 -31.28 -9.23 9.98
C ALA A 587 -31.80 -10.66 10.25
N GLY A 588 -30.95 -11.55 10.76
CA GLY A 588 -31.34 -12.91 11.15
C GLY A 588 -32.09 -12.99 12.49
N ASN A 589 -31.96 -12.00 13.36
CA ASN A 589 -32.62 -11.99 14.67
C ASN A 589 -34.06 -11.45 14.58
N THR A 590 -35.02 -12.35 14.34
CA THR A 590 -36.44 -12.00 14.19
C THR A 590 -37.02 -11.29 15.43
N ASP A 591 -36.68 -11.73 16.63
CA ASP A 591 -37.18 -11.12 17.88
C ASP A 591 -36.68 -9.68 18.06
N ALA A 592 -35.42 -9.42 17.71
CA ALA A 592 -34.88 -8.07 17.75
C ALA A 592 -35.50 -7.16 16.68
N LEU A 593 -35.80 -7.68 15.48
CA LEU A 593 -36.47 -6.93 14.42
C LEU A 593 -37.90 -6.55 14.80
N LEU A 594 -38.65 -7.46 15.42
CA LEU A 594 -40.03 -7.20 15.87
C LEU A 594 -40.11 -6.12 16.96
N ARG A 595 -39.05 -5.94 17.74
CA ARG A 595 -38.94 -4.89 18.76
C ARG A 595 -38.50 -3.53 18.19
N ARG A 596 -38.02 -3.48 16.95
CA ARG A 596 -37.58 -2.23 16.28
C ARG A 596 -38.75 -1.51 15.61
N ASN A 597 -38.53 -0.24 15.27
CA ASN A 597 -39.47 0.49 14.43
C ASN A 597 -39.64 -0.22 13.07
N PHE A 598 -40.89 -0.49 12.67
CA PHE A 598 -41.20 -1.27 11.46
C PHE A 598 -40.49 -0.75 10.19
N GLY A 599 -40.43 0.57 10.01
CA GLY A 599 -39.76 1.18 8.85
C GLY A 599 -38.25 0.93 8.84
N GLU A 600 -37.60 1.04 9.99
CA GLU A 600 -36.16 0.79 10.13
C GLU A 600 -35.82 -0.69 9.97
N ALA A 601 -36.64 -1.57 10.55
CA ALA A 601 -36.51 -3.02 10.38
C ALA A 601 -36.65 -3.42 8.91
N THR A 602 -37.62 -2.83 8.20
CA THR A 602 -37.80 -3.07 6.75
C THR A 602 -36.57 -2.63 5.95
N MET A 603 -36.02 -1.44 6.23
CA MET A 603 -34.82 -0.96 5.52
C MET A 603 -33.60 -1.81 5.80
N LEU A 604 -33.42 -2.26 7.05
CA LEU A 604 -32.32 -3.15 7.41
C LEU A 604 -32.38 -4.50 6.65
N VAL A 605 -33.56 -5.11 6.56
CA VAL A 605 -33.76 -6.36 5.81
C VAL A 605 -33.52 -6.15 4.31
N ARG A 606 -33.98 -5.03 3.74
CA ARG A 606 -33.72 -4.69 2.33
C ARG A 606 -32.23 -4.50 2.07
N LEU A 607 -31.53 -3.82 2.97
CA LEU A 607 -30.08 -3.63 2.90
C LEU A 607 -29.35 -4.97 2.95
N HIS A 608 -29.70 -5.84 3.90
CA HIS A 608 -29.14 -7.19 4.01
C HIS A 608 -29.31 -7.99 2.71
N ARG A 609 -30.53 -8.08 2.17
CA ARG A 609 -30.80 -8.78 0.90
C ARG A 609 -30.02 -8.18 -0.27
N SER A 610 -29.88 -6.86 -0.31
CA SER A 610 -29.13 -6.19 -1.37
C SER A 610 -27.63 -6.52 -1.29
N VAL A 611 -27.07 -6.58 -0.08
CA VAL A 611 -25.67 -6.97 0.14
C VAL A 611 -25.44 -8.44 -0.22
N GLU A 612 -26.35 -9.34 0.17
CA GLU A 612 -26.29 -10.76 -0.20
C GLU A 612 -26.32 -10.96 -1.71
N ALA A 613 -27.26 -10.31 -2.41
CA ALA A 613 -27.35 -10.40 -3.86
C ALA A 613 -26.09 -9.89 -4.57
N GLN A 614 -25.47 -8.83 -4.03
CA GLN A 614 -24.29 -8.21 -4.62
C GLN A 614 -23.00 -9.02 -4.39
N LEU A 615 -22.92 -9.74 -3.27
CA LEU A 615 -21.77 -10.58 -2.89
C LEU A 615 -21.96 -12.07 -3.21
N ALA A 616 -23.11 -12.46 -3.77
CA ALA A 616 -23.38 -13.84 -4.13
C ALA A 616 -22.29 -14.38 -5.08
N VAL A 617 -21.69 -15.50 -4.73
CA VAL A 617 -20.77 -16.19 -5.65
C VAL A 617 -21.62 -16.81 -6.75
N GLN A 618 -21.58 -16.24 -7.95
CA GLN A 618 -22.13 -16.92 -9.12
C GLN A 618 -21.26 -18.14 -9.39
N GLN A 619 -21.87 -19.33 -9.45
CA GLN A 619 -21.24 -20.48 -10.07
C GLN A 619 -21.13 -20.14 -11.57
N VAL A 620 -19.95 -19.66 -11.99
CA VAL A 620 -19.62 -19.45 -13.41
C VAL A 620 -19.22 -20.77 -14.03
#